data_AF-A0A3M1H8P4-F1
#
_entry.id   AF-A0A3M1H8P4-F1
#
_cell.length_a   1.000
_cell.length_b   1.000
_cell.length_c   1.000
_cell.angle_alpha   90.00
_cell.angle_beta   90.00
_cell.angle_gamma   90.00
#
_symmetry.space_group_name_H-M   'P 1'
#
loop_
_entity.id
_entity.type
_entity.pdbx_description
1 polymer ?
#
loop_
_entity_poly.entity_id
_entity_poly.type
_entity_poly.pdbx_seq_one_letter_code
_entity_poly.pdbx_strand_id
1 'polypeptide(L)'
;MLFFLIACSSSGDHLVISESARTVDAPKGLSSAEYFAKDVEQFWTAKKYNVLYDLFTPEFRSQYTKDAFVFLAEEEDKRLGILSVRAVNVSEESITFEIDRKRYVTTTTAKLIKQEGEYFLEPFYIFKEFNPEQVCRRVADDITYAQCGVDPKRGKDQCEHDTYFKCLYDYAISNNEPAYCDQTGYLKASCFEHFDIKISQNEKRESCASHYKESDAMRCLSDFAVAEDDVSYCDAIPYDELRARCVGKLAAKRDEISLCTTYLKQEIYSELKLLACFTEYASITKDDSYCQLIDPDNNPKLGALAEECSKYALGFA
;
A
#
# COMPACT_ATOMS: atom_id res chain seq x y z
N MET A 1 12.87 53.82 -11.52
CA MET A 1 13.24 53.54 -12.92
C MET A 1 14.42 52.56 -12.89
N LEU A 2 14.14 51.26 -12.91
CA LEU A 2 15.13 50.21 -13.12
C LEU A 2 14.44 49.13 -13.96
N PHE A 3 14.90 48.96 -15.19
CA PHE A 3 14.50 47.91 -16.11
C PHE A 3 15.35 46.68 -15.84
N PHE A 4 14.74 45.50 -15.70
CA PHE A 4 15.44 44.23 -15.92
C PHE A 4 14.84 43.54 -17.14
N LEU A 5 15.66 43.46 -18.19
CA LEU A 5 15.47 42.65 -19.38
C LEU A 5 15.85 41.20 -19.04
N ILE A 6 14.96 40.25 -19.31
CA ILE A 6 15.28 38.82 -19.30
C ILE A 6 15.81 38.44 -20.69
N ALA A 7 17.07 38.02 -20.74
CA ALA A 7 17.67 37.38 -21.90
C ALA A 7 17.34 35.87 -21.88
N CYS A 8 16.85 35.34 -22.99
CA CYS A 8 16.77 33.90 -23.21
C CYS A 8 18.17 33.35 -23.54
N SER A 9 18.67 32.40 -22.76
CA SER A 9 19.74 31.50 -23.20
C SER A 9 19.29 30.05 -23.06
N SER A 10 19.32 29.35 -24.18
CA SER A 10 19.10 27.92 -24.36
C SER A 10 20.19 27.09 -23.67
N SER A 11 19.80 26.27 -22.67
CA SER A 11 20.29 24.90 -22.44
C SER A 11 20.03 24.47 -20.99
N GLY A 12 19.22 23.42 -20.80
CA GLY A 12 19.09 22.68 -19.52
C GLY A 12 17.83 23.03 -18.73
N ASP A 13 16.74 22.31 -18.99
CA ASP A 13 15.44 22.46 -18.32
C ASP A 13 15.50 22.04 -16.84
N HIS A 14 15.86 22.97 -15.97
CA HIS A 14 15.33 23.03 -14.62
C HIS A 14 14.38 24.22 -14.54
N LEU A 15 13.09 23.94 -14.64
CA LEU A 15 12.03 24.91 -14.37
C LEU A 15 12.02 25.16 -12.85
N VAL A 16 12.90 26.05 -12.41
CA VAL A 16 12.85 26.62 -11.06
C VAL A 16 11.63 27.53 -11.04
N ILE A 17 10.51 27.01 -10.55
CA ILE A 17 9.38 27.86 -10.17
C ILE A 17 9.88 28.67 -8.97
N SER A 18 10.22 29.94 -9.19
CA SER A 18 10.47 30.87 -8.09
C SER A 18 9.20 30.96 -7.25
N GLU A 19 9.32 30.92 -5.93
CA GLU A 19 8.22 31.13 -4.96
C GLU A 19 7.42 32.43 -5.22
N SER A 20 7.92 33.33 -6.08
CA SER A 20 7.28 34.56 -6.54
C SER A 20 6.31 34.42 -7.74
N ALA A 21 5.98 33.22 -8.22
CA ALA A 21 5.08 33.06 -9.38
C ALA A 21 3.61 33.43 -9.09
N ARG A 22 3.24 33.67 -7.82
CA ARG A 22 1.85 33.89 -7.39
C ARG A 22 1.32 35.32 -7.59
N THR A 23 2.19 36.26 -7.96
CA THR A 23 1.84 37.70 -8.13
C THR A 23 2.14 38.24 -9.52
N VAL A 24 2.43 37.38 -10.50
CA VAL A 24 2.70 37.83 -11.87
C VAL A 24 1.40 38.35 -12.47
N ASP A 25 1.41 39.61 -12.94
CA ASP A 25 0.31 40.21 -13.68
C ASP A 25 -0.19 39.23 -14.75
N ALA A 26 -1.49 38.90 -14.70
CA ALA A 26 -2.08 37.96 -15.63
C ALA A 26 -1.75 38.37 -17.08
N PRO A 27 -1.41 37.43 -17.98
CA PRO A 27 -1.22 37.73 -19.39
C PRO A 27 -2.41 38.52 -19.91
N LYS A 28 -2.16 39.53 -20.76
CA LYS A 28 -3.21 40.40 -21.30
C LYS A 28 -4.38 39.57 -21.85
N GLY A 29 -5.55 39.73 -21.23
CA GLY A 29 -6.80 39.10 -21.66
C GLY A 29 -7.31 37.96 -20.77
N LEU A 30 -6.59 37.58 -19.71
CA LEU A 30 -7.09 36.65 -18.68
C LEU A 30 -7.28 37.37 -17.34
N SER A 31 -8.31 36.98 -16.59
CA SER A 31 -8.41 37.34 -15.18
C SER A 31 -7.36 36.58 -14.35
N SER A 32 -7.06 37.08 -13.14
CA SER A 32 -6.16 36.37 -12.22
C SER A 32 -6.68 34.96 -11.88
N ALA A 33 -8.01 34.79 -11.77
CA ALA A 33 -8.63 33.48 -11.54
C ALA A 33 -8.47 32.54 -12.75
N GLU A 34 -8.61 33.05 -13.98
CA GLU A 34 -8.39 32.26 -15.20
C GLU A 34 -6.94 31.83 -15.35
N TYR A 35 -5.99 32.70 -15.02
CA TYR A 35 -4.57 32.36 -15.00
C TYR A 35 -4.27 31.28 -13.96
N PHE A 36 -4.77 31.44 -12.73
CA PHE A 36 -4.63 30.43 -11.68
C PHE A 36 -5.25 29.07 -12.08
N ALA A 37 -6.43 29.08 -12.72
CA ALA A 37 -7.07 27.87 -13.21
C ALA A 37 -6.22 27.12 -14.25
N LYS A 38 -5.46 27.85 -15.08
CA LYS A 38 -4.55 27.25 -16.06
C LYS A 38 -3.33 26.61 -15.41
N ASP A 39 -2.78 27.20 -14.36
CA ASP A 39 -1.71 26.58 -13.58
C ASP A 39 -2.19 25.27 -12.92
N VAL A 40 -3.38 25.29 -12.31
CA VAL A 40 -3.99 24.09 -11.73
C VAL A 40 -4.19 22.98 -12.78
N GLU A 41 -4.76 23.34 -13.94
CA GLU A 41 -4.97 22.43 -15.08
C GLU A 41 -3.64 21.79 -15.54
N GLN A 42 -2.60 22.61 -15.68
CA GLN A 42 -1.28 22.17 -16.12
C GLN A 42 -0.62 21.23 -15.10
N PHE A 43 -0.60 21.60 -13.82
CA PHE A 43 0.06 20.79 -12.80
C PHE A 43 -0.66 19.47 -12.57
N TRP A 44 -1.99 19.47 -12.56
CA TRP A 44 -2.76 18.24 -12.41
C TRP A 44 -2.58 17.32 -13.62
N THR A 45 -2.69 17.83 -14.85
CA THR A 45 -2.49 17.03 -16.06
C THR A 45 -1.07 16.48 -16.15
N ALA A 46 -0.07 17.25 -15.72
CA ALA A 46 1.33 16.83 -15.66
C ALA A 46 1.67 15.94 -14.45
N LYS A 47 0.69 15.58 -13.62
CA LYS A 47 0.84 14.79 -12.39
C LYS A 47 1.86 15.37 -11.41
N LYS A 48 1.99 16.70 -11.37
CA LYS A 48 2.87 17.43 -10.43
C LYS A 48 2.13 17.70 -9.12
N TYR A 49 1.71 16.65 -8.43
CA TYR A 49 0.89 16.77 -7.21
C TYR A 49 1.59 17.53 -6.08
N ASN A 50 2.92 17.49 -6.04
CA ASN A 50 3.72 18.23 -5.07
C ASN A 50 3.57 19.75 -5.22
N VAL A 51 3.45 20.24 -6.46
CA VAL A 51 3.19 21.66 -6.77
C VAL A 51 1.71 21.97 -6.60
N LEU A 52 0.83 21.05 -7.03
CA LEU A 52 -0.62 21.19 -6.86
C LEU A 52 -1.01 21.36 -5.38
N TYR A 53 -0.35 20.64 -4.46
CA TYR A 53 -0.52 20.77 -3.02
C TYR A 53 -0.37 22.23 -2.57
N ASP A 54 0.64 22.94 -3.08
CA ASP A 54 0.94 24.31 -2.69
C ASP A 54 -0.13 25.33 -3.14
N LEU A 55 -1.04 24.93 -4.03
CA LEU A 55 -2.17 25.74 -4.51
C LEU A 55 -3.43 25.58 -3.64
N PHE A 56 -3.46 24.64 -2.69
CA PHE A 56 -4.56 24.52 -1.72
C PHE A 56 -4.42 25.50 -0.56
N THR A 57 -5.56 25.77 0.09
CA THR A 57 -5.60 26.67 1.25
C THR A 57 -4.65 26.23 2.37
N PRO A 58 -4.06 27.16 3.14
CA PRO A 58 -3.23 26.82 4.30
C PRO A 58 -3.93 25.90 5.29
N GLU A 59 -5.23 26.08 5.53
CA GLU A 59 -6.02 25.24 6.42
C GLU A 59 -6.08 23.79 5.94
N PHE A 60 -6.21 23.56 4.63
CA PHE A 60 -6.13 22.21 4.08
C PHE A 60 -4.72 21.64 4.20
N ARG A 61 -3.70 22.42 3.85
CA ARG A 61 -2.30 22.00 3.96
C ARG A 61 -1.87 21.68 5.38
N SER A 62 -2.49 22.30 6.39
CA SER A 62 -2.21 21.96 7.80
C SER A 62 -2.70 20.57 8.23
N GLN A 63 -3.59 19.93 7.46
CA GLN A 63 -4.15 18.61 7.79
C GLN A 63 -3.28 17.45 7.32
N TYR A 64 -2.40 17.68 6.34
CA TYR A 64 -1.60 16.64 5.71
C TYR A 64 -0.19 17.13 5.40
N THR A 65 0.80 16.26 5.54
CA THR A 65 2.12 16.53 4.97
C THR A 65 2.02 16.59 3.43
N LYS A 66 2.94 17.31 2.79
CA LYS A 66 3.00 17.39 1.33
C LYS A 66 3.16 16.00 0.71
N ASP A 67 4.03 15.17 1.28
CA ASP A 67 4.29 13.82 0.80
C ASP A 67 3.03 12.93 0.93
N ALA A 68 2.25 13.11 2.01
CA ALA A 68 1.02 12.35 2.22
C ALA A 68 -0.02 12.69 1.15
N PHE A 69 -0.17 13.98 0.86
CA PHE A 69 -1.03 14.42 -0.23
C PHE A 69 -0.58 13.85 -1.57
N VAL A 70 0.73 13.92 -1.89
CA VAL A 70 1.27 13.41 -3.16
C VAL A 70 0.96 11.94 -3.33
N PHE A 71 1.27 11.12 -2.33
CA PHE A 71 1.00 9.68 -2.36
C PHE A 71 -0.49 9.41 -2.61
N LEU A 72 -1.38 10.03 -1.83
CA LEU A 72 -2.81 9.75 -1.95
C LEU A 72 -3.39 10.26 -3.28
N ALA A 73 -2.91 11.40 -3.78
CA ALA A 73 -3.32 11.93 -5.07
C ALA A 73 -2.90 11.01 -6.22
N GLU A 74 -1.71 10.42 -6.16
CA GLU A 74 -1.25 9.42 -7.13
C GLU A 74 -2.10 8.15 -7.12
N GLU A 75 -2.45 7.65 -5.92
CA GLU A 75 -3.31 6.46 -5.80
C GLU A 75 -4.73 6.73 -6.32
N GLU A 76 -5.31 7.89 -6.03
CA GLU A 76 -6.61 8.28 -6.59
C GLU A 76 -6.55 8.49 -8.11
N ASP A 77 -5.48 9.08 -8.65
CA ASP A 77 -5.30 9.24 -10.09
C ASP A 77 -5.22 7.90 -10.83
N LYS A 78 -4.44 6.95 -10.28
CA LYS A 78 -4.33 5.58 -10.80
C LYS A 78 -5.68 4.88 -10.78
N ARG A 79 -6.39 4.96 -9.65
CA ARG A 79 -7.72 4.35 -9.46
C ARG A 79 -8.74 4.91 -10.44
N LEU A 80 -8.84 6.23 -10.53
CA LEU A 80 -9.79 6.92 -11.42
C LEU A 80 -9.40 6.82 -12.90
N GLY A 81 -8.14 6.49 -13.19
CA GLY A 81 -7.61 6.40 -14.55
C GLY A 81 -7.72 7.74 -15.28
N ILE A 82 -7.34 8.83 -14.60
CA ILE A 82 -7.41 10.19 -15.15
C ILE A 82 -6.41 10.32 -16.30
N LEU A 83 -6.90 10.83 -17.43
CA LEU A 83 -6.14 11.04 -18.66
C LEU A 83 -5.79 12.51 -18.84
N SER A 84 -6.75 13.41 -18.60
CA SER A 84 -6.54 14.85 -18.67
C SER A 84 -7.54 15.59 -17.79
N VAL A 85 -7.20 16.83 -17.44
CA VAL A 85 -8.07 17.75 -16.72
C VAL A 85 -8.13 19.05 -17.50
N ARG A 86 -9.30 19.67 -17.58
CA ARG A 86 -9.52 20.96 -18.26
C ARG A 86 -10.40 21.87 -17.41
N ALA A 87 -10.00 23.11 -17.18
CA ALA A 87 -10.91 24.11 -16.62
C ALA A 87 -11.93 24.53 -17.70
N VAL A 88 -13.22 24.38 -17.40
CA VAL A 88 -14.32 24.65 -18.36
C VAL A 88 -15.21 25.82 -17.95
N ASN A 89 -15.23 26.18 -16.67
CA ASN A 89 -15.88 27.39 -16.18
C ASN A 89 -15.03 27.98 -15.06
N VAL A 90 -14.68 29.26 -15.18
CA VAL A 90 -13.85 29.96 -14.20
C VAL A 90 -14.56 31.25 -13.79
N SER A 91 -14.65 31.44 -12.49
CA SER A 91 -15.17 32.64 -11.85
C SER A 91 -14.21 33.07 -10.74
N GLU A 92 -14.44 34.24 -10.16
CA GLU A 92 -13.66 34.71 -9.01
C GLU A 92 -13.83 33.85 -7.75
N GLU A 93 -14.88 33.03 -7.69
CA GLU A 93 -15.25 32.23 -6.50
C GLU A 93 -15.09 30.73 -6.72
N SER A 94 -14.92 30.26 -7.95
CA SER A 94 -14.87 28.82 -8.26
C SER A 94 -14.30 28.49 -9.63
N ILE A 95 -13.78 27.27 -9.76
CA ILE A 95 -13.37 26.64 -11.02
C ILE A 95 -14.11 25.32 -11.19
N THR A 96 -14.77 25.13 -12.34
CA THR A 96 -15.27 23.82 -12.77
C THR A 96 -14.25 23.15 -13.68
N PHE A 97 -13.86 21.94 -13.31
CA PHE A 97 -12.98 21.08 -14.08
C PHE A 97 -13.77 19.98 -14.77
N GLU A 98 -13.50 19.77 -16.05
CA GLU A 98 -13.80 18.56 -16.81
C GLU A 98 -12.62 17.60 -16.68
N ILE A 99 -12.89 16.37 -16.23
CA ILE A 99 -11.88 15.35 -15.96
C ILE A 99 -12.16 14.18 -16.88
N ASP A 100 -11.27 13.98 -17.84
CA ASP A 100 -11.30 12.88 -18.76
C ASP A 100 -10.69 11.63 -18.10
N ARG A 101 -11.44 10.54 -18.11
CA ARG A 101 -11.04 9.25 -17.55
C ARG A 101 -11.13 8.21 -18.66
N LYS A 102 -10.46 7.07 -18.49
CA LYS A 102 -10.44 5.96 -19.47
C LYS A 102 -11.80 5.56 -20.08
N ARG A 103 -12.94 5.78 -19.40
CA ARG A 103 -14.26 5.32 -19.84
C ARG A 103 -15.35 6.39 -19.90
N TYR A 104 -15.15 7.54 -19.28
CA TYR A 104 -16.17 8.59 -19.18
C TYR A 104 -15.55 9.91 -18.73
N VAL A 105 -16.26 11.00 -19.01
CA VAL A 105 -15.88 12.35 -18.57
C VAL A 105 -16.73 12.71 -17.36
N THR A 106 -16.10 13.33 -16.36
CA THR A 106 -16.79 13.86 -15.17
C THR A 106 -16.52 15.34 -15.01
N THR A 107 -17.40 16.05 -14.32
CA THR A 107 -17.18 17.44 -13.94
C THR A 107 -17.15 17.59 -12.44
N THR A 108 -16.25 18.42 -11.92
CA THR A 108 -16.22 18.80 -10.50
C THR A 108 -15.96 20.28 -10.36
N THR A 109 -16.56 20.91 -9.34
CA THR A 109 -16.33 22.33 -9.05
C THR A 109 -15.52 22.45 -7.77
N ALA A 110 -14.42 23.20 -7.84
CA ALA A 110 -13.61 23.61 -6.71
C ALA A 110 -13.92 25.06 -6.35
N LYS A 111 -14.02 25.36 -5.06
CA LYS A 111 -14.18 26.74 -4.58
C LYS A 111 -12.80 27.41 -4.55
N LEU A 112 -12.76 28.65 -5.00
CA LEU A 112 -11.59 29.52 -4.93
C LEU A 112 -11.68 30.43 -3.72
N ILE A 113 -10.56 30.59 -3.05
CA ILE A 113 -10.40 31.48 -1.89
C ILE A 113 -9.32 32.48 -2.20
N LYS A 114 -9.63 33.77 -2.01
CA LYS A 114 -8.66 34.84 -2.16
C LYS A 114 -8.16 35.30 -0.79
N GLN A 115 -6.88 35.10 -0.50
CA GLN A 115 -6.23 35.52 0.74
C GLN A 115 -5.00 36.34 0.39
N GLU A 116 -4.89 37.55 0.96
CA GLU A 116 -3.75 38.46 0.76
C GLU A 116 -3.41 38.77 -0.71
N GLY A 117 -4.40 38.67 -1.61
CA GLY A 117 -4.24 38.91 -3.04
C GLY A 117 -3.92 37.66 -3.86
N GLU A 118 -3.65 36.52 -3.23
CA GLU A 118 -3.40 35.23 -3.87
C GLU A 118 -4.67 34.36 -3.91
N TYR A 119 -4.78 33.49 -4.92
CA TYR A 119 -5.85 32.48 -5.01
C TYR A 119 -5.39 31.13 -4.48
N PHE A 120 -6.32 30.44 -3.82
CA PHE A 120 -6.16 29.10 -3.31
C PHE A 120 -7.38 28.25 -3.65
N LEU A 121 -7.18 26.93 -3.75
CA LEU A 121 -8.26 25.96 -3.88
C LEU A 121 -8.71 25.46 -2.52
N GLU A 122 -10.02 25.46 -2.29
CA GLU A 122 -10.61 24.54 -1.30
C GLU A 122 -10.61 23.11 -1.85
N PRO A 123 -10.46 22.10 -0.98
CA PRO A 123 -10.52 20.71 -1.40
C PRO A 123 -11.92 20.36 -1.92
N PHE A 124 -11.98 19.72 -3.08
CA PHE A 124 -13.20 19.30 -3.76
C PHE A 124 -13.25 17.78 -3.87
N TYR A 125 -14.35 17.18 -4.35
CA TYR A 125 -14.68 15.76 -4.15
C TYR A 125 -13.53 14.74 -4.32
N ILE A 126 -12.62 14.93 -5.27
CA ILE A 126 -11.46 14.02 -5.49
C ILE A 126 -10.44 14.11 -4.33
N PHE A 127 -10.35 15.27 -3.69
CA PHE A 127 -9.39 15.64 -2.66
C PHE A 127 -10.03 16.02 -1.31
N LYS A 128 -11.35 15.92 -1.19
CA LYS A 128 -12.12 16.40 -0.02
C LYS A 128 -11.95 15.52 1.21
N GLU A 129 -11.65 14.24 1.00
CA GLU A 129 -11.48 13.26 2.07
C GLU A 129 -10.25 12.40 1.77
N PHE A 130 -9.07 13.01 1.92
CA PHE A 130 -7.78 12.32 1.90
C PHE A 130 -7.49 11.63 3.23
N ASN A 131 -8.47 10.89 3.75
CA ASN A 131 -8.18 9.92 4.80
C ASN A 131 -7.50 8.70 4.13
N PRO A 132 -6.27 8.33 4.51
CA PRO A 132 -5.57 7.18 3.94
C PRO A 132 -6.39 5.90 3.97
N GLU A 133 -7.14 5.65 5.04
CA GLU A 133 -8.03 4.50 5.15
C GLU A 133 -9.10 4.49 4.06
N GLN A 134 -9.72 5.65 3.80
CA GLN A 134 -10.77 5.73 2.80
C GLN A 134 -10.23 5.63 1.38
N VAL A 135 -9.09 6.28 1.10
CA VAL A 135 -8.41 6.19 -0.19
C VAL A 135 -8.01 4.74 -0.45
N CYS A 136 -7.31 4.10 0.49
CA CYS A 136 -6.91 2.71 0.34
C CYS A 136 -8.10 1.77 0.22
N ARG A 137 -9.23 2.05 0.90
CA ARG A 137 -10.46 1.27 0.73
C ARG A 137 -11.03 1.41 -0.67
N ARG A 138 -11.11 2.63 -1.21
CA ARG A 138 -11.57 2.86 -2.59
C ARG A 138 -10.64 2.20 -3.61
N VAL A 139 -9.32 2.27 -3.40
CA VAL A 139 -8.33 1.59 -4.25
C VAL A 139 -8.56 0.09 -4.23
N ALA A 140 -8.86 -0.49 -3.08
CA ALA A 140 -9.19 -1.91 -2.94
C ALA A 140 -10.53 -2.28 -3.60
N ASP A 141 -11.58 -1.49 -3.40
CA ASP A 141 -12.94 -1.78 -3.92
C ASP A 141 -12.99 -1.81 -5.46
N ASP A 142 -12.13 -1.03 -6.13
CA ASP A 142 -12.06 -0.96 -7.59
C ASP A 142 -11.28 -2.13 -8.22
N ILE A 143 -10.79 -3.07 -7.40
CA ILE A 143 -10.08 -4.24 -7.90
C ILE A 143 -11.04 -5.22 -8.56
N THR A 144 -10.70 -5.55 -9.79
CA THR A 144 -11.38 -6.56 -10.57
C THR A 144 -10.73 -7.93 -10.38
N TYR A 145 -11.49 -9.01 -10.56
CA TYR A 145 -10.96 -10.38 -10.59
C TYR A 145 -9.76 -10.56 -11.53
N ALA A 146 -9.71 -9.80 -12.64
CA ALA A 146 -8.61 -9.85 -13.59
C ALA A 146 -7.28 -9.26 -13.06
N GLN A 147 -7.35 -8.33 -12.10
CA GLN A 147 -6.17 -7.72 -11.46
C GLN A 147 -5.59 -8.58 -10.33
N CYS A 148 -6.36 -9.54 -9.82
CA CYS A 148 -5.94 -10.41 -8.71
C CYS A 148 -4.99 -11.54 -9.12
N GLY A 149 -4.62 -11.62 -10.40
CA GLY A 149 -3.87 -12.76 -10.94
C GLY A 149 -4.75 -14.01 -10.98
N VAL A 150 -4.44 -14.90 -11.91
CA VAL A 150 -5.20 -16.12 -12.20
C VAL A 150 -4.93 -17.21 -11.14
N ASP A 151 -5.02 -16.88 -9.85
CA ASP A 151 -5.12 -17.90 -8.80
C ASP A 151 -6.61 -18.10 -8.47
N PRO A 152 -7.28 -19.10 -9.07
CA PRO A 152 -8.69 -19.37 -8.81
C PRO A 152 -8.98 -19.75 -7.35
N LYS A 153 -7.96 -19.95 -6.50
CA LYS A 153 -8.10 -20.17 -5.06
C LYS A 153 -8.12 -18.87 -4.25
N ARG A 154 -7.55 -17.76 -4.75
CA ARG A 154 -7.66 -16.44 -4.13
C ARG A 154 -8.94 -15.76 -4.61
N GLY A 155 -9.99 -15.89 -3.81
CA GLY A 155 -11.23 -15.15 -4.03
C GLY A 155 -11.00 -13.63 -4.04
N LYS A 156 -11.89 -12.90 -4.73
CA LYS A 156 -11.83 -11.43 -4.85
C LYS A 156 -11.65 -10.74 -3.49
N ASP A 157 -12.36 -11.20 -2.46
CA ASP A 157 -12.29 -10.65 -1.10
C ASP A 157 -10.87 -10.65 -0.50
N GLN A 158 -10.04 -11.68 -0.78
CA GLN A 158 -8.67 -11.74 -0.25
C GLN A 158 -7.76 -10.74 -0.97
N CYS A 159 -7.97 -10.56 -2.26
CA CYS A 159 -7.20 -9.65 -3.09
C CYS A 159 -7.50 -8.18 -2.77
N GLU A 160 -8.78 -7.87 -2.50
CA GLU A 160 -9.21 -6.57 -1.99
C GLU A 160 -8.53 -6.28 -0.64
N HIS A 161 -8.58 -7.23 0.29
CA HIS A 161 -7.91 -7.12 1.60
C HIS A 161 -6.40 -6.90 1.46
N ASP A 162 -5.71 -7.72 0.68
CA ASP A 162 -4.26 -7.63 0.50
C ASP A 162 -3.85 -6.27 -0.09
N THR A 163 -4.64 -5.73 -1.02
CA THR A 163 -4.35 -4.43 -1.63
C THR A 163 -4.64 -3.26 -0.70
N TYR A 164 -5.72 -3.34 0.07
CA TYR A 164 -6.01 -2.37 1.13
C TYR A 164 -4.83 -2.27 2.11
N PHE A 165 -4.37 -3.42 2.62
CA PHE A 165 -3.26 -3.48 3.57
C PHE A 165 -1.93 -3.01 2.97
N LYS A 166 -1.67 -3.35 1.71
CA LYS A 166 -0.48 -2.90 1.00
C LYS A 166 -0.48 -1.38 0.80
N CYS A 167 -1.63 -0.80 0.43
CA CYS A 167 -1.77 0.64 0.29
C CYS A 167 -1.50 1.36 1.61
N LEU A 168 -2.04 0.88 2.73
CA LEU A 168 -1.78 1.46 4.05
C LEU A 168 -0.32 1.31 4.47
N TYR A 169 0.31 0.17 4.16
CA TYR A 169 1.73 -0.04 4.41
C TYR A 169 2.58 0.97 3.65
N ASP A 170 2.32 1.12 2.35
CA ASP A 170 3.07 2.07 1.51
C ASP A 170 2.85 3.51 1.96
N TYR A 171 1.62 3.86 2.37
CA TYR A 171 1.33 5.15 2.96
C TYR A 171 2.16 5.38 4.24
N ALA A 172 2.15 4.42 5.17
CA ALA A 172 2.88 4.51 6.43
C ALA A 172 4.36 4.79 6.17
N ILE A 173 5.00 3.95 5.34
CA ILE A 173 6.42 4.06 5.00
C ILE A 173 6.74 5.36 4.28
N SER A 174 6.01 5.69 3.22
CA SER A 174 6.31 6.86 2.38
C SER A 174 6.17 8.19 3.13
N ASN A 175 5.33 8.21 4.17
CA ASN A 175 5.03 9.42 4.92
C ASN A 175 5.65 9.46 6.31
N ASN A 176 6.40 8.42 6.69
CA ASN A 176 6.95 8.26 8.02
C ASN A 176 5.88 8.34 9.12
N GLU A 177 4.76 7.66 8.89
CA GLU A 177 3.55 7.66 9.76
C GLU A 177 3.31 6.26 10.37
N PRO A 178 4.09 5.86 11.40
CA PRO A 178 4.02 4.50 11.97
C PRO A 178 2.67 4.15 12.61
N ALA A 179 1.84 5.15 12.93
CA ALA A 179 0.49 4.92 13.47
C ALA A 179 -0.39 4.09 12.51
N TYR A 180 -0.12 4.12 11.20
CA TYR A 180 -0.86 3.31 10.23
C TYR A 180 -0.40 1.86 10.18
N CYS A 181 0.76 1.50 10.74
CA CYS A 181 1.20 0.10 10.84
C CYS A 181 0.19 -0.77 11.59
N ASP A 182 -0.60 -0.19 12.49
CA ASP A 182 -1.64 -0.92 13.20
C ASP A 182 -2.77 -1.44 12.30
N GLN A 183 -2.87 -0.89 11.10
CA GLN A 183 -3.95 -1.17 10.16
C GLN A 183 -3.52 -1.98 8.93
N THR A 184 -2.23 -2.32 8.81
CA THR A 184 -1.67 -2.98 7.62
C THR A 184 -1.86 -4.50 7.60
N GLY A 185 -2.73 -5.06 8.45
CA GLY A 185 -2.99 -6.50 8.47
C GLY A 185 -1.75 -7.35 8.67
N TYR A 186 -1.56 -8.31 7.77
CA TYR A 186 -0.40 -9.19 7.82
C TYR A 186 0.94 -8.46 7.61
N LEU A 187 0.95 -7.29 6.97
CA LEU A 187 2.18 -6.49 6.76
C LEU A 187 2.61 -5.69 8.01
N LYS A 188 1.83 -5.77 9.10
CA LYS A 188 2.08 -5.05 10.36
C LYS A 188 3.48 -5.28 10.92
N ALA A 189 3.96 -6.52 10.94
CA ALA A 189 5.30 -6.86 11.43
C ALA A 189 6.38 -6.13 10.63
N SER A 190 6.33 -6.24 9.29
CA SER A 190 7.26 -5.58 8.38
C SER A 190 7.18 -4.05 8.48
N CYS A 191 6.00 -3.50 8.79
CA CYS A 191 5.81 -2.06 8.96
C CYS A 191 6.54 -1.55 10.22
N PHE A 192 6.33 -2.21 11.37
CA PHE A 192 7.02 -1.83 12.59
C PHE A 192 8.54 -2.05 12.53
N GLU A 193 8.98 -3.12 11.87
CA GLU A 193 10.40 -3.36 11.62
C GLU A 193 11.04 -2.23 10.81
N HIS A 194 10.35 -1.71 9.79
CA HIS A 194 10.83 -0.58 9.00
C HIS A 194 11.13 0.67 9.85
N PHE A 195 10.30 0.92 10.88
CA PHE A 195 10.45 2.06 11.77
C PHE A 195 11.33 1.78 13.01
N ASP A 196 11.93 0.59 13.12
CA ASP A 196 12.62 0.11 14.35
C ASP A 196 11.74 0.27 15.62
N ILE A 197 10.42 0.10 15.46
CA ILE A 197 9.47 0.22 16.57
C ILE A 197 9.40 -1.11 17.31
N LYS A 198 9.89 -1.07 18.55
CA LYS A 198 9.84 -2.21 19.47
C LYS A 198 8.55 -2.17 20.28
N ILE A 199 7.48 -2.76 19.75
CA ILE A 199 6.30 -3.10 20.56
C ILE A 199 6.52 -4.41 21.34
N SER A 200 5.85 -4.59 22.48
CA SER A 200 5.98 -5.81 23.28
C SER A 200 5.33 -7.02 22.59
N GLN A 201 5.72 -8.24 22.97
CA GLN A 201 5.13 -9.45 22.39
C GLN A 201 3.62 -9.54 22.61
N ASN A 202 3.12 -9.11 23.77
CA ASN A 202 1.69 -9.10 24.06
C ASN A 202 0.95 -8.10 23.20
N GLU A 203 1.48 -6.87 23.04
CA GLU A 203 0.90 -5.88 22.14
C GLU A 203 0.87 -6.39 20.70
N LYS A 204 1.92 -7.06 20.22
CA LYS A 204 1.95 -7.66 18.88
C LYS A 204 0.90 -8.75 18.71
N ARG A 205 0.74 -9.65 19.70
CA ARG A 205 -0.28 -10.70 19.68
C ARG A 205 -1.70 -10.13 19.68
N GLU A 206 -1.98 -9.17 20.56
CA GLU A 206 -3.26 -8.46 20.62
C GLU A 206 -3.54 -7.67 19.33
N SER A 207 -2.49 -7.09 18.76
CA SER A 207 -2.54 -6.31 17.51
C SER A 207 -2.76 -7.20 16.27
N CYS A 208 -2.31 -8.46 16.27
CA CYS A 208 -2.71 -9.45 15.26
C CYS A 208 -4.12 -10.01 15.49
N ALA A 209 -4.59 -10.07 16.74
CA ALA A 209 -5.91 -10.59 17.08
C ALA A 209 -7.06 -9.62 16.79
N SER A 210 -6.78 -8.31 16.70
CA SER A 210 -7.78 -7.27 16.52
C SER A 210 -8.02 -6.93 15.04
N HIS A 211 -9.27 -7.02 14.60
CA HIS A 211 -9.81 -6.56 13.30
C HIS A 211 -9.60 -7.43 12.04
N TYR A 212 -9.25 -8.72 12.16
CA TYR A 212 -8.95 -9.56 10.99
C TYR A 212 -9.82 -10.82 10.87
N LYS A 213 -9.94 -11.35 9.64
CA LYS A 213 -10.37 -12.74 9.42
C LYS A 213 -9.36 -13.65 10.12
N GLU A 214 -9.80 -14.80 10.63
CA GLU A 214 -8.96 -15.72 11.40
C GLU A 214 -7.63 -16.06 10.69
N SER A 215 -7.68 -16.26 9.38
CA SER A 215 -6.51 -16.53 8.54
C SER A 215 -5.48 -15.41 8.51
N ASP A 216 -5.94 -14.15 8.51
CA ASP A 216 -5.07 -12.96 8.44
C ASP A 216 -4.38 -12.73 9.80
N ALA A 217 -5.09 -12.97 10.91
CA ALA A 217 -4.50 -12.94 12.25
C ALA A 217 -3.35 -13.95 12.40
N MET A 218 -3.53 -15.16 11.85
CA MET A 218 -2.51 -16.22 11.89
C MET A 218 -1.33 -15.91 10.98
N ARG A 219 -1.59 -15.31 9.82
CA ARG A 219 -0.53 -14.82 8.93
C ARG A 219 0.29 -13.73 9.62
N CYS A 220 -0.37 -12.77 10.27
CA CYS A 220 0.29 -11.73 11.06
C CYS A 220 1.21 -12.31 12.14
N LEU A 221 0.71 -13.26 12.95
CA LEU A 221 1.53 -13.95 13.95
C LEU A 221 2.71 -14.71 13.32
N SER A 222 2.48 -15.38 12.19
CA SER A 222 3.53 -16.08 11.45
C SER A 222 4.61 -15.14 10.92
N ASP A 223 4.23 -13.95 10.45
CA ASP A 223 5.18 -12.98 9.92
C ASP A 223 5.99 -12.32 11.06
N PHE A 224 5.39 -12.08 12.24
CA PHE A 224 6.13 -11.69 13.44
C PHE A 224 7.11 -12.76 13.92
N ALA A 225 6.71 -14.04 13.91
CA ALA A 225 7.59 -15.14 14.27
C ALA A 225 8.87 -15.13 13.43
N VAL A 226 8.71 -14.93 12.11
CA VAL A 226 9.81 -14.83 11.16
C VAL A 226 10.59 -13.54 11.39
N ALA A 227 9.97 -12.36 11.43
CA ALA A 227 10.67 -11.08 11.58
C ALA A 227 11.56 -11.06 12.83
N GLU A 228 11.02 -11.49 13.97
CA GLU A 228 11.70 -11.43 15.26
C GLU A 228 12.53 -12.66 15.60
N ASP A 229 12.49 -13.67 14.75
CA ASP A 229 13.14 -14.94 15.02
C ASP A 229 12.68 -15.55 16.36
N ASP A 230 11.36 -15.58 16.60
CA ASP A 230 10.76 -16.10 17.82
C ASP A 230 9.58 -17.04 17.54
N VAL A 231 9.73 -18.31 17.93
CA VAL A 231 8.72 -19.35 17.75
C VAL A 231 7.48 -19.15 18.64
N SER A 232 7.57 -18.34 19.70
CA SER A 232 6.45 -18.11 20.63
C SER A 232 5.24 -17.44 19.96
N TYR A 233 5.44 -16.74 18.83
CA TYR A 233 4.34 -16.22 18.03
C TYR A 233 3.59 -17.34 17.29
N CYS A 234 4.27 -18.42 16.89
CA CYS A 234 3.61 -19.61 16.35
C CYS A 234 2.73 -20.30 17.41
N ASP A 235 3.15 -20.32 18.69
CA ASP A 235 2.34 -20.88 19.79
C ASP A 235 0.97 -20.20 19.94
N ALA A 236 0.88 -18.92 19.58
CA ALA A 236 -0.37 -18.16 19.65
C ALA A 236 -1.37 -18.53 18.54
N ILE A 237 -0.98 -19.31 17.53
CA ILE A 237 -1.87 -19.77 16.45
C ILE A 237 -2.68 -20.97 16.94
N PRO A 238 -4.03 -20.90 16.97
CA PRO A 238 -4.87 -21.95 17.57
C PRO A 238 -4.99 -23.21 16.72
N TYR A 239 -4.77 -23.13 15.40
CA TYR A 239 -4.83 -24.29 14.50
C TYR A 239 -3.46 -24.91 14.29
N ASP A 240 -3.37 -26.19 14.60
CA ASP A 240 -2.14 -26.98 14.55
C ASP A 240 -1.44 -26.97 13.19
N GLU A 241 -2.18 -27.10 12.10
CA GLU A 241 -1.62 -27.09 10.75
C GLU A 241 -0.97 -25.73 10.44
N LEU A 242 -1.65 -24.63 10.79
CA LEU A 242 -1.16 -23.28 10.54
C LEU A 242 -0.01 -22.91 11.47
N ARG A 243 -0.04 -23.40 12.72
CA ARG A 243 1.10 -23.33 13.64
C ARG A 243 2.31 -24.05 13.05
N ALA A 244 2.12 -25.25 12.50
CA ALA A 244 3.21 -25.99 11.88
C ALA A 244 3.79 -25.29 10.65
N ARG A 245 2.96 -24.66 9.81
CA ARG A 245 3.44 -23.81 8.70
C ARG A 245 4.24 -22.60 9.21
N CYS A 246 3.77 -21.92 10.26
CA CYS A 246 4.52 -20.84 10.91
C CYS A 246 5.93 -21.28 11.32
N VAL A 247 6.04 -22.43 11.98
CA VAL A 247 7.34 -23.03 12.36
C VAL A 247 8.17 -23.34 11.13
N GLY A 248 7.56 -23.82 10.04
CA GLY A 248 8.22 -24.08 8.76
C GLY A 248 8.85 -22.83 8.14
N LYS A 249 8.14 -21.69 8.18
CA LYS A 249 8.70 -20.40 7.75
C LYS A 249 9.89 -19.97 8.59
N LEU A 250 9.79 -20.10 9.92
CA LEU A 250 10.87 -19.76 10.83
C LEU A 250 12.09 -20.67 10.63
N ALA A 251 11.85 -21.98 10.45
CA ALA A 251 12.87 -22.95 10.11
C ALA A 251 13.57 -22.58 8.79
N ALA A 252 12.83 -22.11 7.78
CA ALA A 252 13.40 -21.67 6.51
C ALA A 252 14.25 -20.42 6.66
N LYS A 253 13.80 -19.42 7.46
CA LYS A 253 14.61 -18.24 7.79
C LYS A 253 15.94 -18.62 8.46
N ARG A 254 15.90 -19.59 9.37
CA ARG A 254 17.06 -20.05 10.15
C ARG A 254 17.94 -21.07 9.43
N ASP A 255 17.49 -21.59 8.29
CA ASP A 255 18.04 -22.79 7.68
C ASP A 255 18.16 -23.98 8.66
N GLU A 256 17.14 -24.15 9.52
CA GLU A 256 17.13 -25.11 10.62
C GLU A 256 15.89 -26.01 10.56
N ILE A 257 15.88 -26.98 9.62
CA ILE A 257 14.76 -27.92 9.44
C ILE A 257 14.47 -28.76 10.69
N SER A 258 15.46 -28.98 11.55
CA SER A 258 15.29 -29.69 12.81
C SER A 258 14.26 -29.03 13.72
N LEU A 259 14.03 -27.72 13.57
CA LEU A 259 13.00 -26.98 14.30
C LEU A 259 11.60 -27.59 14.10
N CYS A 260 11.26 -28.01 12.87
CA CYS A 260 10.00 -28.72 12.59
C CYS A 260 9.88 -29.99 13.44
N THR A 261 10.97 -30.77 13.52
CA THR A 261 10.95 -32.03 14.27
C THR A 261 10.97 -31.82 15.77
N THR A 262 11.80 -30.92 16.28
CA THR A 262 11.93 -30.68 17.73
C THR A 262 10.67 -30.08 18.31
N TYR A 263 10.02 -29.19 17.57
CA TYR A 263 8.87 -28.43 18.04
C TYR A 263 7.54 -29.19 17.89
N LEU A 264 7.39 -30.03 16.86
CA LEU A 264 6.11 -30.70 16.55
C LEU A 264 6.05 -32.19 16.99
N LYS A 265 7.16 -32.77 17.48
CA LYS A 265 7.22 -34.19 17.89
C LYS A 265 6.44 -34.54 19.18
N GLN A 266 5.91 -33.55 19.90
CA GLN A 266 5.30 -33.80 21.23
C GLN A 266 3.87 -34.37 21.18
N GLU A 267 3.26 -34.56 20.00
CA GLU A 267 1.85 -34.95 19.90
C GLU A 267 1.56 -36.13 18.94
N ILE A 268 0.49 -36.88 19.24
CA ILE A 268 0.05 -38.09 18.52
C ILE A 268 -0.36 -37.79 17.06
N TYR A 269 -0.70 -36.53 16.74
CA TYR A 269 -1.02 -36.06 15.38
C TYR A 269 0.20 -35.47 14.63
N SER A 270 1.42 -35.84 15.03
CA SER A 270 2.69 -35.24 14.57
C SER A 270 2.95 -35.33 13.07
N GLU A 271 2.48 -36.37 12.37
CA GLU A 271 2.83 -36.60 10.96
C GLU A 271 2.29 -35.51 10.02
N LEU A 272 1.01 -35.11 10.17
CA LEU A 272 0.41 -34.04 9.36
C LEU A 272 1.00 -32.67 9.69
N LYS A 273 1.35 -32.43 10.95
CA LYS A 273 2.02 -31.19 11.38
C LYS A 273 3.42 -31.10 10.80
N LEU A 274 4.21 -32.18 10.91
CA LEU A 274 5.55 -32.25 10.34
C LEU A 274 5.53 -32.02 8.83
N LEU A 275 4.58 -32.66 8.14
CA LEU A 275 4.34 -32.43 6.73
C LEU A 275 4.07 -30.96 6.40
N ALA A 276 3.15 -30.31 7.11
CA ALA A 276 2.83 -28.90 6.88
C ALA A 276 4.05 -27.99 7.08
N CYS A 277 4.87 -28.28 8.10
CA CYS A 277 6.12 -27.56 8.37
C CYS A 277 7.16 -27.77 7.25
N PHE A 278 7.40 -29.02 6.85
CA PHE A 278 8.34 -29.36 5.78
C PHE A 278 7.90 -28.80 4.43
N THR A 279 6.60 -28.83 4.14
CA THR A 279 6.04 -28.27 2.90
C THR A 279 6.27 -26.77 2.85
N GLU A 280 6.00 -26.05 3.94
CA GLU A 280 6.25 -24.61 3.99
C GLU A 280 7.74 -24.30 3.85
N TYR A 281 8.62 -25.00 4.57
CA TYR A 281 10.08 -24.85 4.46
C TYR A 281 10.54 -25.05 3.01
N ALA A 282 10.18 -26.19 2.41
CA ALA A 282 10.58 -26.57 1.05
C ALA A 282 10.05 -25.58 0.01
N SER A 283 8.85 -25.05 0.19
CA SER A 283 8.27 -24.04 -0.70
C SER A 283 9.06 -22.72 -0.70
N ILE A 284 9.66 -22.36 0.44
CA ILE A 284 10.43 -21.11 0.61
C ILE A 284 11.87 -21.31 0.13
N THR A 285 12.52 -22.39 0.55
CA THR A 285 13.92 -22.69 0.20
C THR A 285 14.08 -23.23 -1.20
N LYS A 286 12.99 -23.70 -1.82
CA LYS A 286 12.99 -24.43 -3.10
C LYS A 286 13.82 -25.72 -3.03
N ASP A 287 13.85 -26.35 -1.86
CA ASP A 287 14.55 -27.61 -1.58
C ASP A 287 13.55 -28.68 -1.13
N ASP A 288 13.35 -29.70 -1.98
CA ASP A 288 12.41 -30.79 -1.73
C ASP A 288 13.04 -32.02 -1.07
N SER A 289 14.34 -31.99 -0.75
CA SER A 289 15.04 -33.12 -0.13
C SER A 289 14.38 -33.55 1.18
N TYR A 290 13.79 -32.60 1.91
CA TYR A 290 13.07 -32.84 3.16
C TYR A 290 11.65 -33.35 2.97
N CYS A 291 11.04 -33.18 1.80
CA CYS A 291 9.77 -33.84 1.47
C CYS A 291 9.94 -35.37 1.42
N GLN A 292 11.16 -35.87 1.18
CA GLN A 292 11.48 -37.30 1.16
C GLN A 292 11.67 -37.91 2.56
N LEU A 293 11.83 -37.07 3.59
CA LEU A 293 11.86 -37.54 4.99
C LEU A 293 10.48 -37.94 5.52
N ILE A 294 9.44 -37.66 4.74
CA ILE A 294 8.07 -38.12 4.98
C ILE A 294 7.99 -39.57 4.50
N ASP A 295 8.23 -40.52 5.40
CA ASP A 295 8.29 -41.95 5.10
C ASP A 295 6.92 -42.49 4.63
N PRO A 296 6.75 -42.80 3.33
CA PRO A 296 5.51 -43.34 2.79
C PRO A 296 5.23 -44.77 3.24
N ASP A 297 6.29 -45.52 3.60
CA ASP A 297 6.21 -46.95 3.87
C ASP A 297 5.52 -47.24 5.22
N ASN A 298 5.56 -46.27 6.13
CA ASN A 298 4.89 -46.36 7.43
C ASN A 298 3.43 -45.83 7.40
N ASN A 299 3.06 -44.99 6.43
CA ASN A 299 1.70 -44.50 6.28
C ASN A 299 1.40 -44.11 4.81
N PRO A 300 0.63 -44.93 4.05
CA PRO A 300 0.34 -44.69 2.64
C PRO A 300 -0.38 -43.35 2.36
N LYS A 301 -1.05 -42.77 3.35
CA LYS A 301 -1.66 -41.44 3.23
C LYS A 301 -0.61 -40.32 3.18
N LEU A 302 0.58 -40.54 3.73
CA LEU A 302 1.70 -39.62 3.68
C LEU A 302 2.43 -39.64 2.34
N GLY A 303 2.39 -40.76 1.59
CA GLY A 303 3.02 -40.85 0.27
C GLY A 303 2.44 -39.86 -0.75
N ALA A 304 1.10 -39.71 -0.78
CA ALA A 304 0.44 -38.71 -1.62
C ALA A 304 0.79 -37.27 -1.20
N LEU A 305 1.04 -37.06 0.09
CA LEU A 305 1.36 -35.76 0.66
C LEU A 305 2.84 -35.37 0.48
N ALA A 306 3.76 -36.34 0.48
CA ALA A 306 5.16 -36.14 0.11
C ALA A 306 5.29 -35.69 -1.35
N GLU A 307 4.50 -36.29 -2.26
CA GLU A 307 4.43 -35.88 -3.67
C GLU A 307 3.88 -34.44 -3.81
N GLU A 308 2.90 -34.09 -2.99
CA GLU A 308 2.35 -32.73 -2.94
C GLU A 308 3.37 -31.71 -2.41
N CYS A 309 4.13 -32.07 -1.36
CA CYS A 309 5.24 -31.26 -0.84
C CYS A 309 6.29 -30.95 -1.93
N SER A 310 6.73 -31.96 -2.69
CA SER A 310 7.68 -31.77 -3.80
C SER A 310 7.11 -30.89 -4.91
N LYS A 311 5.81 -30.99 -5.22
CA LYS A 311 5.14 -30.11 -6.20
C LYS A 311 5.15 -28.64 -5.76
N TYR A 312 4.86 -28.37 -4.48
CA TYR A 312 4.92 -27.01 -3.93
C TYR A 312 6.36 -26.46 -3.87
N ALA A 313 7.34 -27.29 -3.48
CA ALA A 313 8.75 -26.93 -3.43
C ALA A 313 9.28 -26.46 -4.80
N LEU A 314 8.92 -27.19 -5.85
CA LEU A 314 9.38 -26.94 -7.23
C LEU A 314 8.52 -25.93 -8.00
N GLY A 315 7.47 -25.38 -7.39
CA GLY A 315 6.61 -24.36 -8.01
C GLY A 315 5.68 -24.88 -9.11
N PHE A 316 5.29 -26.17 -9.06
CA PHE A 316 4.34 -26.78 -9.99
C PHE A 316 2.86 -26.65 -9.55
N ALA A 317 2.56 -25.76 -8.60
CA ALA A 317 1.23 -25.57 -8.00
C ALA A 317 0.43 -24.43 -8.63
#